data_AF-A0A522QVB4-F1
#
_entry.id   AF-A0A522QVB4-F1
#
_cell.length_a   1.000
_cell.length_b   1.000
_cell.length_c   1.000
_cell.angle_alpha   90.00
_cell.angle_beta   90.00
_cell.angle_gamma   90.00
#
_symmetry.space_group_name_H-M   'P 1'
#
loop_
_entity.id
_entity.type
_entity.pdbx_description
1 polymer ?
#
loop_
_entity_poly.entity_id
_entity_poly.type
_entity_poly.pdbx_seq_one_letter_code
_entity_poly.pdbx_strand_id
1 'polypeptide(L)'
;MNAQIQYALACPEHPMLEDLIQLHRSGRLDEAENGYRQLLAGEPDNPEVLHLLGILRAQRGDLAEGLELVTRAGELAPENAACRHTLGE
;
A
#
# COMPACT_ATOMS: atom_id res chain seq x y z
N MET A 1 -10.27 -9.39 -26.32
CA MET A 1 -10.78 -9.10 -24.97
C MET A 1 -10.12 -10.09 -24.03
N ASN A 2 -9.03 -9.67 -23.39
CA ASN A 2 -8.30 -10.31 -22.28
C ASN A 2 -6.88 -9.72 -22.37
N ALA A 3 -6.74 -8.51 -21.84
CA ALA A 3 -5.43 -7.91 -21.67
C ALA A 3 -4.67 -8.77 -20.66
N GLN A 4 -3.89 -9.71 -21.18
CA GLN A 4 -2.81 -10.35 -20.44
C GLN A 4 -1.82 -9.24 -20.10
N ILE A 5 -1.99 -8.62 -18.93
CA ILE A 5 -0.91 -7.84 -18.31
C ILE A 5 0.11 -8.88 -17.86
N GLN A 6 1.02 -9.18 -18.78
CA GLN A 6 2.25 -9.89 -18.50
C GLN A 6 3.12 -8.98 -17.62
N TYR A 7 3.00 -9.09 -16.30
CA TYR A 7 4.12 -8.76 -15.42
C TYR A 7 4.85 -10.05 -15.06
N ALA A 8 5.33 -10.72 -16.11
CA ALA A 8 6.18 -11.90 -16.04
C ALA A 8 7.60 -11.49 -16.47
N LEU A 9 8.25 -10.67 -15.65
CA LEU A 9 9.71 -10.66 -15.51
C LEU A 9 10.00 -10.71 -14.02
N ALA A 10 10.16 -11.94 -13.55
CA ALA A 10 10.63 -12.27 -12.23
C ALA A 10 12.02 -11.66 -11.99
N CYS A 11 12.07 -10.64 -11.15
CA CYS A 11 13.16 -10.54 -10.19
C CYS A 11 12.66 -11.25 -8.91
N PRO A 12 13.17 -12.45 -8.57
CA PRO A 12 12.65 -13.25 -7.45
C PRO A 12 12.97 -12.70 -6.05
N GLU A 13 13.46 -11.46 -5.94
CA GLU A 13 13.88 -10.86 -4.67
C GLU A 13 12.82 -9.94 -4.04
N HIS A 14 11.77 -9.56 -4.79
CA HIS A 14 10.74 -8.64 -4.28
C HIS A 14 9.45 -9.37 -3.88
N PRO A 15 8.97 -9.22 -2.64
CA PRO A 15 7.71 -9.83 -2.22
C PRO A 15 6.54 -9.25 -3.02
N MET A 16 5.69 -10.11 -3.56
CA MET A 16 4.47 -9.70 -4.26
C MET A 16 3.47 -9.07 -3.29
N LEU A 17 2.76 -8.03 -3.73
CA LEU A 17 1.78 -7.33 -2.91
C LEU A 17 0.71 -8.27 -2.32
N GLU A 18 0.26 -9.24 -3.11
CA GLU A 18 -0.71 -10.26 -2.69
C GLU A 18 -0.24 -11.11 -1.51
N ASP A 19 1.05 -11.48 -1.46
CA ASP A 19 1.64 -12.23 -0.35
C ASP A 19 1.63 -11.41 0.95
N LEU A 20 1.96 -10.13 0.85
CA LEU A 20 1.94 -9.21 1.99
C LEU A 20 0.53 -8.99 2.54
N ILE A 21 -0.47 -8.98 1.66
CA ILE A 21 -1.87 -8.94 2.06
C ILE A 21 -2.24 -10.23 2.80
N GLN A 22 -1.74 -11.41 2.38
CA GLN A 22 -1.95 -12.64 3.12
C GLN A 22 -1.30 -12.60 4.50
N LEU A 23 -0.04 -12.15 4.60
CA LEU A 23 0.66 -11.98 5.88
C LEU A 23 -0.09 -11.04 6.82
N HIS A 24 -0.58 -9.92 6.30
CA HIS A 24 -1.41 -8.96 7.03
C HIS A 24 -2.67 -9.64 7.58
N ARG A 25 -3.39 -10.39 6.74
CA ARG A 25 -4.61 -11.13 7.14
C ARG A 25 -4.33 -12.28 8.11
N SER A 26 -3.15 -12.88 8.05
CA SER A 26 -2.70 -13.91 8.98
C SER A 26 -2.22 -13.35 10.32
N GLY A 27 -2.26 -12.02 10.52
CA GLY A 27 -1.79 -11.37 11.73
C GLY A 27 -0.26 -11.24 11.81
N ARG A 28 0.48 -11.61 10.75
CA ARG A 28 1.93 -11.45 10.64
C ARG A 28 2.26 -10.02 10.21
N LEU A 29 1.88 -9.06 11.05
CA LEU A 29 1.98 -7.62 10.76
C LEU A 29 3.44 -7.17 10.57
N ASP A 30 4.39 -7.72 11.33
CA ASP A 30 5.83 -7.42 11.19
C ASP A 30 6.37 -7.72 9.80
N GLU A 31 6.01 -8.88 9.25
CA GLU A 31 6.52 -9.34 7.96
C GLU A 31 5.81 -8.64 6.80
N ALA A 32 4.50 -8.42 6.94
CA ALA A 32 3.75 -7.59 5.99
C ALA A 32 4.33 -6.17 5.92
N GLU A 33 4.62 -5.55 7.07
CA GLU A 33 5.26 -4.23 7.15
C GLU A 33 6.61 -4.20 6.44
N ASN A 34 7.49 -5.16 6.72
CA ASN A 34 8.80 -5.23 6.10
C ASN A 34 8.70 -5.41 4.57
N GLY A 35 7.74 -6.22 4.11
CA GLY A 35 7.48 -6.38 2.69
C GLY A 35 6.93 -5.12 2.01
N TYR A 36 6.00 -4.41 2.66
CA TYR A 36 5.46 -3.16 2.13
C TYR A 36 6.57 -2.10 2.02
N ARG A 37 7.49 -2.04 2.99
CA ARG A 37 8.66 -1.15 2.93
C ARG A 37 9.61 -1.52 1.80
N GLN A 38 9.80 -2.81 1.53
CA GLN A 38 10.60 -3.26 0.38
C GLN A 38 9.94 -2.86 -0.94
N LEU A 39 8.62 -3.04 -1.08
CA LEU A 39 7.90 -2.57 -2.26
C LEU A 39 8.04 -1.05 -2.44
N LEU A 40 7.90 -0.27 -1.37
CA LEU A 40 8.15 1.18 -1.41
C LEU A 40 9.60 1.55 -1.71
N ALA A 41 10.57 0.68 -1.45
CA ALA A 41 11.95 0.93 -1.86
C ALA A 41 12.13 0.84 -3.39
N GLY A 42 11.31 0.03 -4.07
CA GLY A 42 11.26 -0.05 -5.54
C GLY A 42 10.35 1.00 -6.16
N GLU A 43 9.18 1.24 -5.54
CA GLU A 43 8.18 2.21 -5.97
C GLU A 43 7.73 3.08 -4.77
N PRO A 44 8.48 4.13 -4.43
CA PRO A 44 8.24 4.95 -3.22
C PRO A 44 6.93 5.73 -3.27
N ASP A 45 6.40 5.97 -4.46
CA ASP A 45 5.17 6.71 -4.69
C ASP A 45 3.99 5.80 -5.09
N ASN A 46 4.03 4.52 -4.70
CA ASN A 46 2.92 3.60 -4.95
C ASN A 46 1.78 3.84 -3.93
N PRO A 47 0.65 4.43 -4.36
CA PRO A 47 -0.44 4.81 -3.46
C PRO A 47 -1.12 3.59 -2.82
N GLU A 48 -1.16 2.45 -3.52
CA GLU A 48 -1.77 1.22 -3.01
C GLU A 48 -0.98 0.66 -1.82
N VAL A 49 0.35 0.62 -1.94
CA VAL A 49 1.24 0.14 -0.87
C VAL A 49 1.23 1.07 0.34
N LEU A 50 1.24 2.40 0.12
CA LEU A 50 1.14 3.40 1.18
C LEU A 50 -0.18 3.29 1.96
N HIS A 51 -1.29 3.08 1.24
CA HIS A 51 -2.60 2.88 1.86
C HIS A 51 -2.63 1.61 2.73
N LEU A 52 -2.14 0.49 2.21
CA LEU A 52 -2.09 -0.78 2.94
C LEU A 52 -1.17 -0.73 4.16
N LEU A 53 -0.01 -0.07 4.05
CA LEU A 53 0.89 0.15 5.18
C LEU A 53 0.24 1.03 6.24
N GLY A 54 -0.51 2.06 5.84
CA GLY A 54 -1.24 2.92 6.77
C GLY A 54 -2.34 2.18 7.54
N ILE A 55 -3.09 1.31 6.86
CA ILE A 55 -4.07 0.42 7.53
C ILE A 55 -3.36 -0.52 8.52
N LEU A 56 -2.20 -1.07 8.15
CA LEU A 56 -1.42 -1.94 9.03
C LEU A 56 -0.96 -1.20 10.29
N ARG A 57 -0.47 0.03 10.16
CA ARG A 57 -0.06 0.89 11.29
C ARG A 57 -1.24 1.20 12.21
N ALA A 58 -2.40 1.52 11.65
CA ALA A 58 -3.63 1.70 12.42
C ALA A 58 -4.02 0.43 13.20
N GLN A 59 -3.87 -0.76 12.61
CA GLN A 59 -4.10 -2.04 13.30
C GLN A 59 -3.09 -2.31 14.43
N ARG A 60 -1.87 -1.80 14.32
CA ARG A 60 -0.86 -1.86 15.39
C ARG A 60 -1.11 -0.88 16.54
N GLY A 61 -2.02 0.08 16.35
CA GLY A 61 -2.31 1.14 17.31
C GLY A 61 -1.64 2.47 16.97
N ASP A 62 -0.77 2.52 15.96
CA ASP A 62 -0.11 3.72 15.46
C ASP A 62 -1.00 4.46 14.45
N LEU A 63 -2.15 4.92 14.94
CA LEU A 63 -3.15 5.66 14.15
C LEU A 63 -2.59 6.95 13.55
N ALA A 64 -1.68 7.63 14.25
CA ALA A 64 -1.06 8.88 13.76
C ALA A 64 -0.25 8.62 12.47
N GLU A 65 0.67 7.66 12.52
CA GLU A 65 1.51 7.30 11.38
C GLU A 65 0.67 6.66 10.26
N GLY A 66 -0.34 5.87 10.62
CA GLY A 66 -1.28 5.29 9.65
C GLY A 66 -2.04 6.35 8.86
N LEU A 67 -2.50 7.41 9.53
CA LEU A 67 -3.15 8.54 8.87
C LEU A 67 -2.21 9.28 7.94
N GLU A 68 -0.98 9.58 8.36
CA GLU A 68 0.01 10.25 7.48
C GLU A 68 0.27 9.47 6.19
N LEU A 69 0.39 8.14 6.29
CA LEU A 69 0.60 7.26 5.13
C LEU A 69 -0.60 7.22 4.20
N VAL A 70 -1.82 7.12 4.74
CA VAL A 70 -3.06 7.12 3.94
C VAL A 70 -3.29 8.49 3.29
N THR A 71 -2.99 9.58 3.99
CA THR A 71 -3.05 10.94 3.43
C THR A 71 -2.09 11.06 2.26
N ARG A 72 -0.84 10.65 2.42
CA ARG A 72 0.15 10.68 1.34
C ARG A 72 -0.23 9.80 0.15
N ALA A 73 -0.82 8.63 0.40
CA ALA A 73 -1.40 7.80 -0.66
C ALA A 73 -2.48 8.54 -1.47
N GLY A 74 -3.35 9.28 -0.77
CA GLY A 74 -4.40 10.10 -1.39
C GLY A 74 -3.86 11.30 -2.18
N GLU A 75 -2.76 11.90 -1.74
CA GLU A 75 -2.09 12.99 -2.47
C GLU A 75 -1.42 12.50 -3.77
N LEU A 76 -0.91 11.27 -3.78
CA LEU A 76 -0.23 10.69 -4.93
C LEU A 76 -1.20 10.14 -5.99
N ALA A 77 -2.39 9.70 -5.58
CA ALA A 77 -3.46 9.27 -6.49
C ALA A 77 -4.72 10.14 -6.31
N PRO A 78 -4.69 11.42 -6.71
CA PRO A 78 -5.87 12.28 -6.66
C PRO A 78 -6.99 11.80 -7.60
N GLU A 79 -6.66 10.93 -8.56
CA GLU A 79 -7.58 10.35 -9.54
C GLU A 79 -8.31 9.11 -9.01
N ASN A 80 -7.72 8.41 -8.04
CA ASN A 80 -8.30 7.23 -7.37
C ASN A 80 -8.98 7.62 -6.03
N ALA A 81 -8.73 8.84 -5.56
CA ALA A 81 -9.51 9.51 -4.55
C ALA A 81 -10.92 9.78 -5.08
N ALA A 82 -11.81 8.79 -4.95
CA ALA A 82 -13.25 8.99 -4.97
C ALA A 82 -13.73 10.07 -3.95
N CYS A 83 -12.83 10.62 -3.13
CA CYS A 83 -13.02 11.78 -2.29
C CYS A 83 -12.51 13.07 -2.97
N ARG A 84 -13.25 13.52 -3.99
CA ARG A 84 -13.32 14.94 -4.37
C ARG A 84 -14.33 15.73 -3.54
N HIS A 85 -14.91 15.13 -2.51
CA HIS A 85 -15.90 15.82 -1.68
C HIS A 85 -15.21 16.45 -0.46
N THR A 86 -15.18 17.78 -0.44
CA THR A 86 -14.97 18.63 0.75
C THR A 86 -13.52 18.99 1.14
N LEU A 87 -12.76 19.60 0.23
CA LEU A 87 -12.15 20.88 0.59
C LEU A 87 -13.25 21.90 0.25
N GLY A 88 -14.15 22.25 1.15
CA GLY A 88 -13.81 23.16 2.24
C GLY A 88 -13.68 24.55 1.62
N GLU A 89 -14.85 25.17 1.36
CA GLU A 89 -15.12 26.51 0.77
C GLU A 89 -15.35 26.59 -0.75
#